data_AF-K2MT15-F1
#
_entry.id   AF-K2MT15-F1
#
_cell.length_a   1.000
_cell.length_b   1.000
_cell.length_c   1.000
_cell.angle_alpha   90.00
_cell.angle_beta   90.00
_cell.angle_gamma   90.00
#
_symmetry.space_group_name_H-M   'P 1'
#
loop_
_entity.id
_entity.type
_entity.pdbx_description
1 polymer ?
#
loop_
_entity_poly.entity_id
_entity_poly.type
_entity_poly.pdbx_seq_one_letter_code
_entity_poly.pdbx_strand_id
1 'polypeptide(L)'
;PNIYYNSWLQLSGNLCRESPLLAFAFLYPTVNLRNSTVSVSGNRFISSMGTPRVLWIYKGSSELTNGAIVAACNTVNGEEWVRYSIPSVYNATILTCSDPCTLAASCFPAYTTTASSDGCACTCAEGGHGEACLPVAVPEPPSTDGADLCVRDVRVDVEVSAGFGTSVACYVGVTFAADLVVDMESMSGSVRNVTLANCTFVDRASLYVLGWRSDPPAGERADVLISGLESRSGGGVVVANRYPPGSRVTVVDSVLIAEKRVAYRDAYDLGDTSACLVVHNVNLTGSVLTIARTHVAAVFGDAVGVLVVGGVALSSRGALYVDGLSVQTALGLCVSVEGGVTAS
;
A
#
# COMPACT_ATOMS: atom_id res chain seq x y z
N PRO A 1 3.33 8.06 -11.53
CA PRO A 1 2.15 8.25 -10.63
C PRO A 1 1.47 9.60 -10.85
N ASN A 2 0.15 9.66 -10.70
CA ASN A 2 -0.64 10.89 -10.78
C ASN A 2 -1.20 11.20 -9.39
N ILE A 3 -0.74 12.26 -8.73
CA ILE A 3 -1.11 12.58 -7.34
C ILE A 3 -1.66 14.00 -7.28
N TYR A 4 -2.97 14.14 -7.19
CA TYR A 4 -3.67 15.41 -7.37
C TYR A 4 -4.62 15.76 -6.22
N TYR A 5 -4.80 17.05 -6.00
CA TYR A 5 -5.86 17.62 -5.15
C TYR A 5 -5.80 17.12 -3.70
N ASN A 6 -4.76 17.55 -2.98
CA ASN A 6 -4.54 17.23 -1.56
C ASN A 6 -4.37 15.74 -1.30
N SER A 7 -3.72 15.03 -2.22
CA SER A 7 -3.46 13.58 -2.12
C SER A 7 -2.05 13.29 -1.59
N TRP A 8 -1.84 12.11 -1.00
CA TRP A 8 -0.59 11.79 -0.31
C TRP A 8 -0.13 10.36 -0.52
N LEU A 9 1.11 10.22 -1.01
CA LEU A 9 1.85 8.96 -1.00
C LEU A 9 2.87 9.02 0.14
N GLN A 10 2.80 8.09 1.08
CA GLN A 10 3.71 8.04 2.22
C GLN A 10 4.31 6.64 2.40
N LEU A 11 5.64 6.60 2.46
CA LEU A 11 6.43 5.41 2.77
C LEU A 11 7.21 5.70 4.06
N SER A 12 6.70 5.23 5.20
CA SER A 12 7.27 5.56 6.51
C SER A 12 7.70 4.35 7.33
N GLY A 13 8.75 4.49 8.14
CA GLY A 13 9.08 3.47 9.16
C GLY A 13 9.42 2.08 8.63
N ASN A 14 9.65 1.91 7.33
CA ASN A 14 9.83 0.59 6.73
C ASN A 14 11.24 0.06 7.00
N LEU A 15 11.37 -1.26 7.13
CA LEU A 15 12.64 -1.98 7.27
C LEU A 15 12.87 -2.85 6.03
N CYS A 16 13.99 -2.63 5.36
CA CYS A 16 14.41 -3.39 4.20
C CYS A 16 15.73 -4.09 4.52
N ARG A 17 15.68 -5.42 4.67
CA ARG A 17 16.87 -6.25 4.85
C ARG A 17 17.30 -6.71 3.45
N GLU A 18 18.42 -6.13 2.99
CA GLU A 18 18.99 -6.13 1.63
C GLU A 18 18.75 -4.85 0.83
N SER A 19 19.76 -4.48 0.05
CA SER A 19 19.76 -3.24 -0.73
C SER A 19 18.92 -3.40 -1.99
N PRO A 20 18.06 -2.43 -2.34
CA PRO A 20 17.40 -2.44 -3.63
C PRO A 20 18.45 -2.30 -4.75
N LEU A 21 18.33 -3.08 -5.84
CA LEU A 21 19.23 -3.00 -6.99
C LEU A 21 19.16 -1.62 -7.67
N LEU A 22 17.97 -0.99 -7.70
CA LEU A 22 17.72 0.28 -8.37
C LEU A 22 17.37 1.41 -7.40
N ALA A 23 16.28 1.26 -6.66
CA ALA A 23 15.86 2.15 -5.58
C ALA A 23 14.79 1.46 -4.70
N PHE A 24 14.60 1.91 -3.47
CA PHE A 24 13.48 1.45 -2.63
C PHE A 24 12.14 1.90 -3.21
N ALA A 25 12.01 3.19 -3.53
CA ALA A 25 10.88 3.71 -4.29
C ALA A 25 11.36 4.18 -5.66
N PHE A 26 10.93 3.50 -6.72
CA PHE A 26 11.19 3.92 -8.10
C PHE A 26 9.90 4.43 -8.75
N LEU A 27 9.89 5.70 -9.13
CA LEU A 27 8.72 6.34 -9.73
C LEU A 27 8.98 6.62 -11.21
N TYR A 28 8.27 5.88 -12.05
CA TYR A 28 8.43 5.87 -13.51
C TYR A 28 7.11 6.20 -14.25
N PRO A 29 7.17 6.84 -15.43
CA PRO A 29 8.32 7.60 -15.94
C PRO A 29 8.46 8.96 -15.23
N THR A 30 7.34 9.52 -14.76
CA THR A 30 7.25 10.80 -14.06
C THR A 30 6.31 10.70 -12.86
N VAL A 31 6.32 11.73 -12.02
CA VAL A 31 5.34 11.93 -10.96
C VAL A 31 4.66 13.28 -11.21
N ASN A 32 3.35 13.28 -11.38
CA ASN A 32 2.60 14.51 -11.52
C ASN A 32 2.03 14.89 -10.15
N LEU A 33 2.27 16.14 -9.71
CA LEU A 33 1.95 16.60 -8.37
C LEU A 33 1.18 17.92 -8.42
N ARG A 34 -0.06 17.91 -7.90
CA ARG A 34 -0.88 19.14 -7.79
C ARG A 34 -1.49 19.26 -6.40
N ASN A 35 -1.02 20.24 -5.61
CA ASN A 35 -1.39 20.40 -4.20
C ASN A 35 -1.25 19.08 -3.44
N SER A 36 -0.18 18.34 -3.65
CA SER A 36 -0.04 16.96 -3.20
C SER A 36 1.38 16.67 -2.76
N THR A 37 1.52 15.64 -1.93
CA THR A 37 2.80 15.32 -1.30
C THR A 37 3.22 13.88 -1.60
N VAL A 38 4.52 13.68 -1.74
CA VAL A 38 5.18 12.37 -1.63
C VAL A 38 6.15 12.45 -0.45
N SER A 39 5.99 11.57 0.54
CA SER A 39 6.87 11.49 1.71
C SER A 39 7.54 10.13 1.80
N VAL A 40 8.85 10.12 2.01
CA VAL A 40 9.64 8.92 2.29
C VAL A 40 10.46 9.17 3.55
N SER A 41 10.00 8.69 4.70
CA SER A 41 10.56 9.08 6.01
C SER A 41 10.83 7.92 6.96
N GLY A 42 11.89 8.00 7.77
CA GLY A 42 12.13 7.04 8.85
C GLY A 42 12.42 5.60 8.39
N ASN A 43 12.77 5.40 7.12
CA ASN A 43 13.00 4.07 6.58
C ASN A 43 14.42 3.60 6.92
N ARG A 44 14.56 2.31 7.21
CA ARG A 44 15.80 1.65 7.60
C ARG A 44 16.17 0.59 6.57
N PHE A 45 17.39 0.69 6.06
CA PHE A 45 17.94 -0.22 5.06
C PHE A 45 19.15 -0.95 5.65
N ILE A 46 19.28 -2.24 5.33
CA ILE A 46 20.49 -3.01 5.63
C ILE A 46 21.13 -3.38 4.30
N SER A 47 22.39 -3.00 4.10
CA SER A 47 23.08 -3.14 2.81
C SER A 47 24.54 -3.55 2.98
N SER A 48 24.95 -4.59 2.26
CA SER A 48 26.36 -4.96 2.09
C SER A 48 26.99 -4.40 0.80
N MET A 49 26.18 -3.99 -0.18
CA MET A 49 26.62 -3.59 -1.53
C MET A 49 26.81 -2.08 -1.71
N GLY A 50 26.79 -1.30 -0.61
CA GLY A 50 26.99 0.15 -0.60
C GLY A 50 25.73 0.95 -0.29
N THR A 51 25.74 2.23 -0.62
CA THR A 51 24.66 3.18 -0.31
C THR A 51 23.42 2.94 -1.17
N PRO A 52 22.26 2.56 -0.58
CA PRO A 52 21.03 2.38 -1.31
C PRO A 52 20.47 3.71 -1.80
N ARG A 53 19.76 3.65 -2.93
CA ARG A 53 18.93 4.74 -3.38
C ARG A 53 17.53 4.58 -2.77
N VAL A 54 17.10 5.57 -1.99
CA VAL A 54 15.82 5.51 -1.28
C VAL A 54 14.67 5.91 -2.19
N LEU A 55 14.84 7.00 -2.94
CA LEU A 55 13.87 7.46 -3.93
C LEU A 55 14.56 7.76 -5.26
N TRP A 56 13.96 7.26 -6.33
CA TRP A 56 14.34 7.61 -7.68
C TRP A 56 13.12 7.99 -8.50
N ILE A 57 13.11 9.22 -8.99
CA ILE A 57 12.14 9.69 -9.98
C ILE A 57 12.86 9.74 -11.33
N TYR A 58 12.37 8.95 -12.29
CA TYR A 58 13.11 8.74 -13.54
C TYR A 58 13.22 10.01 -14.38
N LYS A 59 12.11 10.75 -14.57
CA LYS A 59 12.05 11.97 -15.38
C LYS A 59 11.25 13.08 -14.67
N GLY A 60 11.61 14.32 -14.99
CA GLY A 60 10.86 15.51 -14.56
C GLY A 60 9.47 15.57 -15.19
N SER A 61 8.49 16.07 -14.45
CA SER A 61 7.14 16.36 -14.96
C SER A 61 6.98 17.86 -15.23
N SER A 62 6.15 18.20 -16.22
CA SER A 62 5.65 19.57 -16.43
C SER A 62 4.36 19.85 -15.67
N GLU A 63 3.72 18.83 -15.10
CA GLU A 63 2.45 18.93 -14.38
C GLU A 63 2.70 19.04 -12.87
N LEU A 64 3.36 20.14 -12.49
CA LEU A 64 3.70 20.45 -11.11
C LEU A 64 3.02 21.75 -10.69
N THR A 65 2.24 21.71 -9.61
CA THR A 65 1.62 22.91 -9.03
C THR A 65 1.50 22.72 -7.53
N ASN A 66 2.31 23.44 -6.75
CA ASN A 66 2.33 23.31 -5.28
C ASN A 66 2.45 21.84 -4.82
N GLY A 67 3.28 21.07 -5.53
CA GLY A 67 3.63 19.70 -5.18
C GLY A 67 4.89 19.67 -4.32
N ALA A 68 4.93 18.76 -3.33
CA ALA A 68 6.08 18.59 -2.45
C ALA A 68 6.60 17.15 -2.50
N ILE A 69 7.92 17.01 -2.57
CA ILE A 69 8.61 15.75 -2.30
C ILE A 69 9.42 15.94 -1.03
N VAL A 70 9.24 15.04 -0.07
CA VAL A 70 9.90 15.11 1.23
C VAL A 70 10.57 13.78 1.51
N ALA A 71 11.85 13.84 1.86
CA ALA A 71 12.58 12.70 2.40
C ALA A 71 13.20 13.08 3.74
N ALA A 72 13.01 12.27 4.77
CA ALA A 72 13.48 12.61 6.12
C ALA A 72 13.97 11.38 6.87
N CYS A 73 15.13 11.48 7.52
CA CYS A 73 15.68 10.46 8.41
C CYS A 73 15.63 9.01 7.85
N ASN A 74 16.11 8.81 6.62
CA ASN A 74 16.28 7.47 6.06
C ASN A 74 17.72 7.01 6.29
N THR A 75 17.89 5.78 6.78
CA THR A 75 19.21 5.28 7.20
C THR A 75 19.57 3.97 6.53
N VAL A 76 20.86 3.78 6.23
CA VAL A 76 21.44 2.50 5.83
C VAL A 76 22.44 2.05 6.90
N ASN A 77 22.33 0.82 7.38
CA ASN A 77 23.22 0.27 8.42
C ASN A 77 23.36 1.16 9.67
N GLY A 78 22.34 1.97 9.98
CA GLY A 78 22.35 2.92 11.10
C GLY A 78 22.94 4.30 10.78
N GLU A 79 23.38 4.54 9.55
CA GLU A 79 23.97 5.80 9.10
C GLU A 79 23.11 6.49 8.04
N GLU A 80 23.20 7.82 7.92
CA GLU A 80 22.40 8.62 6.97
C GLU A 80 22.98 8.65 5.53
N TRP A 81 23.82 7.67 5.18
CA TRP A 81 24.45 7.58 3.85
C TRP A 81 23.52 6.93 2.83
N VAL A 82 22.39 7.59 2.55
CA VAL A 82 21.40 7.19 1.54
C VAL A 82 21.43 8.13 0.33
N ARG A 83 20.97 7.65 -0.84
CA ARG A 83 20.90 8.45 -2.08
C ARG A 83 19.48 8.75 -2.51
N TYR A 84 19.29 9.92 -3.11
CA TYR A 84 18.06 10.33 -3.78
C TYR A 84 18.39 10.76 -5.21
N SER A 85 17.61 10.31 -6.19
CA SER A 85 17.72 10.74 -7.59
C SER A 85 16.40 11.39 -7.98
N ILE A 86 16.33 12.71 -7.82
CA ILE A 86 15.12 13.50 -8.03
C ILE A 86 15.45 14.62 -9.04
N PRO A 87 14.73 14.71 -10.17
CA PRO A 87 14.90 15.80 -11.12
C PRO A 87 14.70 17.17 -10.47
N SER A 88 15.49 18.17 -10.87
CA SER A 88 15.48 19.51 -10.27
C SER A 88 14.18 20.29 -10.45
N VAL A 89 13.30 19.85 -11.36
CA VAL A 89 11.96 20.45 -11.52
C VAL A 89 11.05 20.20 -10.31
N TYR A 90 11.35 19.20 -9.49
CA TYR A 90 10.62 18.90 -8.28
C TYR A 90 11.14 19.72 -7.10
N ASN A 91 10.24 20.30 -6.31
CA ASN A 91 10.59 20.93 -5.04
C ASN A 91 10.80 19.86 -3.96
N ALA A 92 12.01 19.30 -3.93
CA ALA A 92 12.39 18.23 -3.01
C ALA A 92 13.05 18.79 -1.74
N THR A 93 12.52 18.43 -0.57
CA THR A 93 13.10 18.71 0.73
C THR A 93 13.71 17.43 1.29
N ILE A 94 15.01 17.45 1.61
CA ILE A 94 15.73 16.30 2.17
C ILE A 94 16.23 16.71 3.55
N LEU A 95 15.80 15.98 4.58
CA LEU A 95 16.08 16.27 5.99
C LEU A 95 16.86 15.13 6.63
N THR A 96 17.73 15.52 7.56
CA THR A 96 18.50 14.59 8.38
C THR A 96 17.66 14.09 9.56
N CYS A 97 18.11 13.04 10.24
CA CYS A 97 17.55 12.56 11.49
C CYS A 97 17.73 13.56 12.65
N SER A 98 18.63 14.54 12.49
CA SER A 98 18.81 15.64 13.46
C SER A 98 17.75 16.73 13.30
N ASP A 99 17.06 16.77 12.15
CA ASP A 99 15.91 17.61 11.86
C ASP A 99 14.65 16.74 11.92
N PRO A 100 14.14 16.45 13.13
CA PRO A 100 13.29 15.27 13.34
C PRO A 100 11.93 15.36 12.65
N CYS A 101 11.50 16.56 12.25
CA CYS A 101 10.12 16.80 11.88
C CYS A 101 9.98 17.82 10.76
N THR A 102 9.13 17.45 9.80
CA THR A 102 8.56 18.38 8.84
C THR A 102 7.10 18.02 8.67
N LEU A 103 6.24 19.03 8.63
CA LEU A 103 4.79 18.84 8.53
C LEU A 103 4.41 17.94 7.36
N ALA A 104 5.08 18.08 6.22
CA ALA A 104 4.77 17.29 5.04
C ALA A 104 5.25 15.82 5.12
N ALA A 105 6.10 15.48 6.10
CA ALA A 105 6.44 14.10 6.43
C ALA A 105 5.60 13.52 7.58
N SER A 106 5.17 14.37 8.52
CA SER A 106 4.50 13.96 9.75
C SER A 106 2.97 14.04 9.69
N CYS A 107 2.42 15.02 8.97
CA CYS A 107 0.99 15.35 8.98
C CYS A 107 0.42 15.28 7.57
N PHE A 108 -0.75 14.64 7.40
CA PHE A 108 -1.48 14.70 6.14
C PHE A 108 -2.07 16.11 5.96
N PRO A 109 -1.61 16.90 4.98
CA PRO A 109 -1.99 18.32 4.91
C PRO A 109 -3.48 18.55 4.74
N ALA A 110 -4.20 17.61 4.09
CA ALA A 110 -5.62 17.77 3.81
C ALA A 110 -6.52 17.74 5.06
N TYR A 111 -6.08 17.06 6.13
CA TYR A 111 -6.85 16.94 7.38
C TYR A 111 -6.06 17.42 8.60
N THR A 112 -5.11 18.34 8.42
CA THR A 112 -4.39 18.97 9.52
C THR A 112 -4.88 20.40 9.70
N THR A 113 -5.39 20.76 10.88
CA THR A 113 -5.83 22.13 11.21
C THR A 113 -4.67 23.01 11.64
N THR A 114 -3.87 22.46 12.55
CA THR A 114 -2.75 23.13 13.19
C THR A 114 -1.66 22.10 13.42
N ALA A 115 -0.43 22.57 13.52
CA ALA A 115 0.66 21.74 13.93
C ALA A 115 1.55 22.48 14.92
N SER A 116 2.28 21.72 15.72
CA SER A 116 3.22 22.28 16.68
C SER A 116 4.29 23.11 15.98
N SER A 117 4.91 24.04 16.72
CA SER A 117 5.95 24.93 16.19
C SER A 117 7.19 24.19 15.68
N ASP A 118 7.44 22.97 16.20
CA ASP A 118 8.50 22.07 15.74
C ASP A 118 8.05 21.14 14.59
N GLY A 119 6.79 21.21 14.17
CA GLY A 119 6.23 20.43 13.08
C GLY A 119 6.08 18.92 13.33
N CYS A 120 6.19 18.49 14.59
CA CYS A 120 6.15 17.07 14.98
C CYS A 120 4.75 16.55 15.30
N ALA A 121 3.88 17.41 15.83
CA ALA A 121 2.55 17.03 16.28
C ALA A 121 1.49 17.70 15.41
N CYS A 122 0.49 16.92 15.01
CA CYS A 122 -0.58 17.35 14.14
C CYS A 122 -1.88 17.41 14.94
N THR A 123 -2.66 18.47 14.75
CA THR A 123 -4.05 18.53 15.21
C THR A 123 -4.93 18.27 14.01
N CYS A 124 -5.83 17.31 14.12
CA CYS A 124 -6.62 16.84 12.99
C CYS A 124 -7.90 17.65 12.80
N ALA A 125 -8.20 17.92 11.54
CA ALA A 125 -9.51 18.39 11.10
C ALA A 125 -10.51 17.22 11.11
N GLU A 126 -11.77 17.55 10.88
CA GLU A 126 -12.81 16.54 10.67
C GLU A 126 -12.40 15.56 9.54
N GLY A 127 -12.51 14.26 9.82
CA GLY A 127 -12.11 13.18 8.92
C GLY A 127 -10.63 12.80 8.98
N GLY A 128 -9.80 13.55 9.70
CA GLY A 128 -8.42 13.20 10.02
C GLY A 128 -8.33 12.41 11.33
N HIS A 129 -7.49 11.37 11.35
CA HIS A 129 -7.38 10.45 12.48
C HIS A 129 -5.92 10.08 12.79
N GLY A 130 -5.65 9.83 14.08
CA GLY A 130 -4.32 9.49 14.59
C GLY A 130 -3.34 10.66 14.54
N GLU A 131 -2.10 10.40 14.95
CA GLU A 131 -1.06 11.43 15.08
C GLU A 131 -0.71 12.12 13.74
N ALA A 132 -0.89 11.43 12.62
CA ALA A 132 -0.60 11.94 11.28
C ALA A 132 -1.84 12.52 10.56
N CYS A 133 -3.00 12.58 11.21
CA CYS A 133 -4.25 13.08 10.64
C CYS A 133 -4.66 12.42 9.32
N LEU A 134 -4.54 11.09 9.27
CA LEU A 134 -4.85 10.31 8.08
C LEU A 134 -6.35 10.29 7.79
N PRO A 135 -6.79 10.04 6.54
CA PRO A 135 -8.22 9.88 6.19
C PRO A 135 -8.90 8.64 6.82
N VAL A 136 -8.28 8.00 7.80
CA VAL A 136 -8.57 6.63 8.26
C VAL A 136 -8.92 6.62 9.74
N ALA A 137 -10.21 6.48 10.06
CA ALA A 137 -10.56 5.82 11.30
C ALA A 137 -10.15 4.35 11.16
N VAL A 138 -9.42 3.79 12.12
CA VAL A 138 -9.19 2.33 12.19
C VAL A 138 -10.58 1.69 12.20
N PRO A 139 -10.93 0.82 11.23
CA PRO A 139 -12.18 0.09 11.30
C PRO A 139 -12.16 -0.75 12.57
N GLU A 140 -13.03 -0.44 13.53
CA GLU A 140 -13.20 -1.33 14.68
C GLU A 140 -13.65 -2.69 14.14
N PRO A 141 -13.05 -3.81 14.62
CA PRO A 141 -13.53 -5.12 14.25
C PRO A 141 -15.03 -5.18 14.54
N PRO A 142 -15.83 -5.83 13.68
CA PRO A 142 -17.28 -5.84 13.83
C PRO A 142 -17.64 -6.25 15.26
N SER A 143 -18.53 -5.47 15.89
CA SER A 143 -19.12 -5.82 17.18
C SER A 143 -19.60 -7.27 17.12
N THR A 144 -19.32 -8.04 18.17
CA THR A 144 -19.68 -9.45 18.29
C THR A 144 -21.18 -9.73 18.12
N ASP A 145 -22.02 -8.70 18.16
CA ASP A 145 -23.47 -8.79 17.87
C ASP A 145 -23.78 -9.16 16.40
N GLY A 146 -22.78 -9.09 15.50
CA GLY A 146 -22.82 -9.63 14.14
C GLY A 146 -21.94 -10.87 13.91
N ALA A 147 -21.37 -11.46 14.99
CA ALA A 147 -20.46 -12.60 14.91
C ALA A 147 -21.09 -13.87 14.30
N ASP A 148 -22.43 -13.92 14.20
CA ASP A 148 -23.20 -15.01 13.60
C ASP A 148 -23.09 -15.05 12.05
N LEU A 149 -22.55 -14.01 11.40
CA LEU A 149 -22.42 -13.95 9.92
C LEU A 149 -21.00 -14.21 9.40
N CYS A 150 -20.01 -14.36 10.27
CA CYS A 150 -18.64 -14.64 9.85
C CYS A 150 -18.44 -16.14 9.64
N VAL A 151 -17.79 -16.51 8.55
CA VAL A 151 -17.27 -17.87 8.37
C VAL A 151 -16.04 -18.02 9.27
N ARG A 152 -16.02 -19.06 10.11
CA ARG A 152 -15.00 -19.23 11.15
C ARG A 152 -14.33 -20.58 11.07
N ASP A 153 -13.00 -20.59 11.18
CA ASP A 153 -12.19 -21.79 11.48
C ASP A 153 -12.43 -22.99 10.54
N VAL A 154 -12.80 -22.72 9.28
CA VAL A 154 -13.01 -23.73 8.23
C VAL A 154 -11.80 -23.76 7.29
N ARG A 155 -11.55 -24.92 6.67
CA ARG A 155 -10.65 -25.07 5.54
C ARG A 155 -11.42 -25.06 4.22
N VAL A 156 -10.96 -24.26 3.27
CA VAL A 156 -11.59 -24.04 1.97
C VAL A 156 -10.61 -24.49 0.89
N ASP A 157 -10.92 -25.59 0.21
CA ASP A 157 -10.07 -26.18 -0.84
C ASP A 157 -10.59 -25.87 -2.26
N VAL A 158 -11.62 -25.03 -2.39
CA VAL A 158 -12.19 -24.57 -3.66
C VAL A 158 -12.16 -23.06 -3.74
N GLU A 159 -12.06 -22.53 -4.96
CA GLU A 159 -12.07 -21.08 -5.17
C GLU A 159 -13.37 -20.46 -4.64
N VAL A 160 -13.23 -19.31 -3.96
CA VAL A 160 -14.37 -18.57 -3.41
C VAL A 160 -14.42 -17.17 -3.98
N SER A 161 -15.57 -16.80 -4.55
CA SER A 161 -15.94 -15.41 -4.83
C SER A 161 -16.70 -14.83 -3.63
N ALA A 162 -15.95 -14.18 -2.75
CA ALA A 162 -16.48 -13.60 -1.51
C ALA A 162 -17.39 -12.42 -1.81
N GLY A 163 -18.54 -12.40 -1.12
CA GLY A 163 -19.47 -11.27 -1.18
C GLY A 163 -20.35 -11.22 -2.43
N PHE A 164 -20.28 -12.20 -3.33
CA PHE A 164 -21.10 -12.20 -4.53
C PHE A 164 -22.60 -12.07 -4.17
N GLY A 165 -23.23 -10.98 -4.62
CA GLY A 165 -24.63 -10.68 -4.30
C GLY A 165 -24.91 -10.21 -2.86
N THR A 166 -23.91 -10.07 -1.99
CA THR A 166 -24.05 -9.55 -0.62
C THR A 166 -23.26 -8.24 -0.44
N SER A 167 -23.62 -7.46 0.58
CA SER A 167 -22.90 -6.23 0.94
C SER A 167 -21.83 -6.46 2.01
N VAL A 168 -21.75 -7.67 2.56
CA VAL A 168 -20.83 -8.03 3.65
C VAL A 168 -20.18 -9.38 3.36
N ALA A 169 -18.86 -9.46 3.56
CA ALA A 169 -18.11 -10.70 3.59
C ALA A 169 -17.20 -10.72 4.83
N CYS A 170 -17.32 -11.75 5.67
CA CYS A 170 -16.53 -11.86 6.90
C CYS A 170 -15.93 -13.27 7.06
N TYR A 171 -14.61 -13.33 7.23
CA TYR A 171 -13.86 -14.55 7.47
C TYR A 171 -12.92 -14.37 8.67
N VAL A 172 -12.96 -15.31 9.61
CA VAL A 172 -12.11 -15.28 10.81
C VAL A 172 -11.47 -16.64 11.03
N GLY A 173 -10.14 -16.73 11.08
CA GLY A 173 -9.46 -18.01 11.32
C GLY A 173 -9.58 -19.04 10.18
N VAL A 174 -10.06 -18.63 9.00
CA VAL A 174 -10.30 -19.52 7.86
C VAL A 174 -8.99 -19.83 7.15
N THR A 175 -8.80 -21.10 6.77
CA THR A 175 -7.66 -21.56 5.96
C THR A 175 -8.07 -21.76 4.52
N PHE A 176 -7.50 -20.98 3.59
CA PHE A 176 -7.72 -21.08 2.16
C PHE A 176 -6.59 -21.87 1.50
N ALA A 177 -6.93 -22.98 0.85
CA ALA A 177 -6.04 -23.77 -0.01
C ALA A 177 -6.32 -23.55 -1.50
N ALA A 178 -7.30 -22.70 -1.82
CA ALA A 178 -7.59 -22.17 -3.14
C ALA A 178 -7.87 -20.67 -3.05
N ASP A 179 -7.84 -19.99 -4.20
CA ASP A 179 -7.95 -18.53 -4.27
C ASP A 179 -9.22 -17.98 -3.60
N LEU A 180 -9.06 -16.84 -2.93
CA LEU A 180 -10.17 -16.03 -2.43
C LEU A 180 -10.23 -14.74 -3.24
N VAL A 181 -11.33 -14.54 -3.95
CA VAL A 181 -11.59 -13.34 -4.75
C VAL A 181 -12.66 -12.50 -4.08
N VAL A 182 -12.30 -11.29 -3.70
CA VAL A 182 -13.21 -10.26 -3.20
C VAL A 182 -13.38 -9.23 -4.30
N ASP A 183 -14.43 -9.35 -5.11
CA ASP A 183 -14.74 -8.42 -6.20
C ASP A 183 -15.85 -7.46 -5.77
N MET A 184 -15.46 -6.22 -5.45
CA MET A 184 -16.40 -5.18 -5.01
C MET A 184 -17.46 -4.87 -6.07
N GLU A 185 -17.14 -4.99 -7.36
CA GLU A 185 -18.09 -4.73 -8.43
C GLU A 185 -19.21 -5.79 -8.47
N SER A 186 -18.92 -6.99 -7.97
CA SER A 186 -19.88 -8.12 -7.85
C SER A 186 -20.69 -8.14 -6.54
N MET A 187 -20.28 -7.34 -5.56
CA MET A 187 -20.98 -7.21 -4.28
C MET A 187 -22.20 -6.29 -4.42
N SER A 188 -23.21 -6.51 -3.58
CA SER A 188 -24.44 -5.70 -3.57
C SER A 188 -24.39 -4.57 -2.54
N GLY A 189 -25.30 -3.60 -2.67
CA GLY A 189 -25.42 -2.47 -1.75
C GLY A 189 -24.42 -1.34 -2.02
N SER A 190 -24.70 -0.16 -1.46
CA SER A 190 -23.86 1.03 -1.64
C SER A 190 -22.58 1.02 -0.79
N VAL A 191 -22.57 0.24 0.28
CA VAL A 191 -21.46 0.10 1.21
C VAL A 191 -21.09 -1.38 1.29
N ARG A 192 -19.87 -1.70 0.86
CA ARG A 192 -19.34 -3.06 0.83
C ARG A 192 -18.34 -3.24 1.96
N ASN A 193 -18.69 -4.09 2.93
CA ASN A 193 -17.86 -4.35 4.09
C ASN A 193 -17.19 -5.72 3.98
N VAL A 194 -15.87 -5.74 4.02
CA VAL A 194 -15.08 -6.97 3.93
C VAL A 194 -14.13 -7.04 5.12
N THR A 195 -14.17 -8.17 5.83
CA THR A 195 -13.27 -8.40 6.97
C THR A 195 -12.66 -9.79 6.87
N LEU A 196 -11.33 -9.83 6.82
CA LEU A 196 -10.53 -11.05 6.95
C LEU A 196 -9.66 -10.87 8.19
N ALA A 197 -9.90 -11.68 9.22
CA ALA A 197 -9.12 -11.65 10.45
C ALA A 197 -8.44 -13.01 10.69
N ASN A 198 -7.13 -13.00 10.91
CA ASN A 198 -6.35 -14.20 11.23
C ASN A 198 -6.56 -15.35 10.23
N CYS A 199 -6.74 -15.05 8.94
CA CYS A 199 -6.92 -16.05 7.90
C CYS A 199 -5.57 -16.52 7.37
N THR A 200 -5.50 -17.79 6.93
CA THR A 200 -4.27 -18.40 6.42
C THR A 200 -4.45 -18.83 4.98
N PHE A 201 -3.47 -18.54 4.13
CA PHE A 201 -3.42 -18.97 2.72
C PHE A 201 -2.29 -19.97 2.54
N VAL A 202 -2.63 -21.15 2.03
CA VAL A 202 -1.71 -22.29 1.82
C VAL A 202 -1.86 -22.83 0.40
N ASP A 203 -1.01 -23.78 0.03
CA ASP A 203 -1.13 -24.50 -1.25
C ASP A 203 -1.17 -23.59 -2.50
N ARG A 204 -0.47 -22.44 -2.42
CA ARG A 204 -0.41 -21.36 -3.43
C ARG A 204 -1.69 -20.52 -3.58
N ALA A 205 -2.67 -20.69 -2.70
CA ALA A 205 -3.85 -19.84 -2.65
C ALA A 205 -3.47 -18.37 -2.50
N SER A 206 -4.11 -17.49 -3.26
CA SER A 206 -3.90 -16.04 -3.16
C SER A 206 -5.20 -15.30 -2.85
N LEU A 207 -5.04 -14.14 -2.20
CA LEU A 207 -6.12 -13.21 -1.94
C LEU A 207 -6.16 -12.12 -3.02
N TYR A 208 -7.31 -11.91 -3.63
CA TYR A 208 -7.54 -10.85 -4.61
C TYR A 208 -8.58 -9.88 -4.07
N VAL A 209 -8.20 -8.63 -3.83
CA VAL A 209 -9.09 -7.53 -3.44
C VAL A 209 -9.24 -6.60 -4.62
N LEU A 210 -10.39 -6.66 -5.28
CA LEU A 210 -10.62 -6.01 -6.56
C LEU A 210 -11.65 -4.91 -6.39
N GLY A 211 -11.22 -3.67 -6.58
CA GLY A 211 -12.12 -2.53 -6.76
C GLY A 211 -12.81 -2.58 -8.13
N TRP A 212 -13.50 -1.49 -8.47
CA TRP A 212 -14.24 -1.37 -9.72
C TRP A 212 -13.32 -1.22 -10.92
N ARG A 213 -13.60 -1.95 -12.00
CA ARG A 213 -12.83 -1.82 -13.25
C ARG A 213 -13.08 -0.47 -13.93
N SER A 214 -14.31 0.02 -13.83
CA SER A 214 -14.77 1.29 -14.39
C SER A 214 -15.17 2.27 -13.28
N ASP A 215 -15.54 3.50 -13.63
CA ASP A 215 -16.02 4.46 -12.64
C ASP A 215 -17.36 3.99 -12.05
N PRO A 216 -17.44 3.80 -10.72
CA PRO A 216 -18.66 3.30 -10.08
C PRO A 216 -19.76 4.37 -10.01
N PRO A 217 -21.02 3.96 -9.81
CA PRO A 217 -22.10 4.88 -9.46
C PRO A 217 -21.76 5.77 -8.25
N ALA A 218 -22.37 6.97 -8.20
CA ALA A 218 -22.19 7.86 -7.06
C ALA A 218 -22.75 7.24 -5.77
N GLY A 219 -22.03 7.44 -4.65
CA GLY A 219 -22.43 6.94 -3.33
C GLY A 219 -21.95 5.51 -3.02
N GLU A 220 -21.24 4.88 -3.95
CA GLU A 220 -20.59 3.59 -3.75
C GLU A 220 -19.31 3.74 -2.91
N ARG A 221 -19.08 2.83 -1.96
CA ARG A 221 -17.82 2.72 -1.20
C ARG A 221 -17.53 1.30 -0.73
N ALA A 222 -16.25 1.02 -0.51
CA ALA A 222 -15.78 -0.24 0.06
C ALA A 222 -14.99 0.00 1.35
N ASP A 223 -15.30 -0.71 2.43
CA ASP A 223 -14.51 -0.75 3.66
C ASP A 223 -13.95 -2.18 3.81
N VAL A 224 -12.64 -2.33 3.61
CA VAL A 224 -11.92 -3.61 3.62
C VAL A 224 -10.88 -3.62 4.73
N LEU A 225 -10.98 -4.59 5.63
CA LEU A 225 -10.01 -4.84 6.68
C LEU A 225 -9.43 -6.25 6.52
N ILE A 226 -8.13 -6.33 6.34
CA ILE A 226 -7.35 -7.57 6.32
C ILE A 226 -6.34 -7.46 7.45
N SER A 227 -6.53 -8.25 8.50
CA SER A 227 -5.75 -8.18 9.73
C SER A 227 -5.23 -9.57 10.10
N GLY A 228 -3.96 -9.68 10.50
CA GLY A 228 -3.41 -10.98 10.93
C GLY A 228 -3.34 -12.02 9.82
N LEU A 229 -3.33 -11.59 8.55
CA LEU A 229 -3.30 -12.52 7.41
C LEU A 229 -1.95 -13.23 7.37
N GLU A 230 -1.97 -14.55 7.14
CA GLU A 230 -0.77 -15.34 6.97
C GLU A 230 -0.78 -16.03 5.59
N SER A 231 0.10 -15.63 4.68
CA SER A 231 0.24 -16.26 3.36
C SER A 231 1.54 -17.07 3.29
N ARG A 232 1.45 -18.33 2.86
CA ARG A 232 2.59 -19.26 2.76
C ARG A 232 2.57 -20.03 1.44
N SER A 233 3.62 -20.83 1.21
CA SER A 233 3.67 -21.82 0.13
C SER A 233 3.51 -21.26 -1.29
N GLY A 234 3.82 -19.97 -1.51
CA GLY A 234 3.72 -19.32 -2.83
C GLY A 234 2.36 -18.71 -3.12
N GLY A 235 1.56 -18.41 -2.09
CA GLY A 235 0.42 -17.51 -2.18
C GLY A 235 0.80 -16.04 -1.98
N GLY A 236 -0.06 -15.13 -2.38
CA GLY A 236 0.14 -13.69 -2.16
C GLY A 236 -1.15 -12.89 -2.06
N VAL A 237 -1.02 -11.57 -2.03
CA VAL A 237 -2.14 -10.64 -1.92
C VAL A 237 -2.09 -9.66 -3.09
N VAL A 238 -3.22 -9.47 -3.76
CA VAL A 238 -3.39 -8.45 -4.82
C VAL A 238 -4.43 -7.43 -4.37
N VAL A 239 -4.09 -6.15 -4.48
CA VAL A 239 -5.05 -5.04 -4.41
C VAL A 239 -5.05 -4.36 -5.76
N ALA A 240 -6.22 -4.25 -6.40
CA ALA A 240 -6.30 -3.75 -7.77
C ALA A 240 -7.51 -2.84 -8.04
N ASN A 241 -7.41 -2.13 -9.18
CA ASN A 241 -8.47 -1.32 -9.77
C ASN A 241 -8.83 -0.04 -8.98
N ARG A 242 -10.06 0.47 -9.14
CA ARG A 242 -10.50 1.78 -8.68
C ARG A 242 -11.28 1.70 -7.38
N TYR A 243 -11.04 2.65 -6.48
CA TYR A 243 -11.76 2.80 -5.22
C TYR A 243 -12.38 4.21 -5.11
N PRO A 244 -13.72 4.32 -5.08
CA PRO A 244 -14.43 5.59 -5.05
C PRO A 244 -14.31 6.34 -3.70
N PRO A 245 -14.74 7.61 -3.64
CA PRO A 245 -14.69 8.44 -2.44
C PRO A 245 -15.24 7.76 -1.20
N GLY A 246 -14.50 7.86 -0.10
CA GLY A 246 -14.87 7.26 1.19
C GLY A 246 -14.55 5.76 1.32
N SER A 247 -13.96 5.14 0.28
CA SER A 247 -13.47 3.76 0.38
C SER A 247 -12.18 3.66 1.19
N ARG A 248 -12.00 2.54 1.88
CA ARG A 248 -10.86 2.21 2.73
C ARG A 248 -10.45 0.77 2.51
N VAL A 249 -9.17 0.55 2.27
CA VAL A 249 -8.58 -0.78 2.17
C VAL A 249 -7.38 -0.84 3.09
N THR A 250 -7.40 -1.74 4.06
CA THR A 250 -6.36 -1.88 5.07
C THR A 250 -5.84 -3.31 5.10
N VAL A 251 -4.53 -3.47 4.90
CA VAL A 251 -3.77 -4.69 5.14
C VAL A 251 -2.84 -4.41 6.32
N VAL A 252 -3.07 -5.08 7.44
CA VAL A 252 -2.42 -4.75 8.70
C VAL A 252 -2.00 -5.98 9.48
N ASP A 253 -0.90 -5.87 10.24
CA ASP A 253 -0.44 -6.90 11.17
C ASP A 253 -0.32 -8.29 10.50
N SER A 254 0.12 -8.32 9.24
CA SER A 254 0.07 -9.50 8.38
C SER A 254 1.46 -10.05 8.07
N VAL A 255 1.55 -11.33 7.71
CA VAL A 255 2.79 -12.04 7.38
C VAL A 255 2.65 -12.74 6.03
N LEU A 256 3.46 -12.32 5.04
CA LEU A 256 3.41 -12.86 3.68
C LEU A 256 4.76 -13.50 3.35
N ILE A 257 4.76 -14.81 3.12
CA ILE A 257 5.99 -15.60 2.90
C ILE A 257 5.93 -16.31 1.55
N ALA A 258 6.77 -15.87 0.62
CA ALA A 258 6.97 -16.52 -0.67
C ALA A 258 8.12 -17.55 -0.57
N GLU A 259 7.79 -18.76 -0.10
CA GLU A 259 8.71 -19.93 -0.08
C GLU A 259 8.84 -20.59 -1.46
N LYS A 260 7.85 -20.36 -2.33
CA LYS A 260 7.77 -20.82 -3.71
C LYS A 260 7.39 -19.63 -4.58
N ARG A 261 7.60 -19.75 -5.90
CA ARG A 261 7.11 -18.76 -6.87
C ARG A 261 5.63 -18.49 -6.66
N VAL A 262 5.29 -17.21 -6.49
CA VAL A 262 3.92 -16.72 -6.44
C VAL A 262 3.44 -16.56 -7.87
N ALA A 263 2.40 -17.30 -8.23
CA ALA A 263 1.79 -17.24 -9.55
C ALA A 263 0.37 -16.69 -9.38
N TYR A 264 0.19 -15.43 -9.74
CA TYR A 264 -1.12 -14.80 -9.79
C TYR A 264 -1.82 -15.17 -11.10
N ARG A 265 -3.12 -14.92 -11.17
CA ARG A 265 -3.90 -15.05 -12.42
C ARG A 265 -3.28 -14.24 -13.55
N ASP A 266 -3.24 -14.84 -14.74
CA ASP A 266 -2.69 -14.21 -15.96
C ASP A 266 -3.35 -12.87 -16.31
N ALA A 267 -4.57 -12.60 -15.80
CA ALA A 267 -5.33 -11.38 -16.04
C ALA A 267 -4.68 -10.07 -15.54
N TYR A 268 -3.58 -10.15 -14.79
CA TYR A 268 -2.87 -8.98 -14.25
C TYR A 268 -1.54 -8.68 -14.98
N ASP A 269 -1.27 -9.37 -16.10
CA ASP A 269 -0.09 -9.17 -16.95
C ASP A 269 1.24 -9.10 -16.17
N LEU A 270 1.31 -9.83 -15.05
CA LEU A 270 2.49 -9.85 -14.17
C LEU A 270 3.65 -10.65 -14.78
N GLY A 271 3.42 -11.32 -15.90
CA GLY A 271 4.41 -12.11 -16.62
C GLY A 271 5.08 -13.13 -15.69
N ASP A 272 6.41 -13.06 -15.65
CA ASP A 272 7.21 -13.94 -14.79
C ASP A 272 7.45 -13.42 -13.36
N THR A 273 6.95 -12.21 -13.05
CA THR A 273 7.24 -11.53 -11.79
C THR A 273 6.49 -12.18 -10.62
N SER A 274 7.24 -12.57 -9.58
CA SER A 274 6.73 -13.14 -8.34
C SER A 274 6.79 -12.09 -7.23
N ALA A 275 5.68 -11.83 -6.54
CA ALA A 275 5.65 -10.89 -5.43
C ALA A 275 4.72 -11.33 -4.31
N CYS A 276 5.00 -10.96 -3.05
CA CYS A 276 4.14 -11.34 -1.93
C CYS A 276 2.89 -10.45 -1.83
N LEU A 277 3.05 -9.15 -2.09
CA LEU A 277 1.97 -8.16 -2.14
C LEU A 277 2.05 -7.40 -3.45
N VAL A 278 0.94 -7.33 -4.18
CA VAL A 278 0.83 -6.62 -5.46
C VAL A 278 -0.19 -5.51 -5.35
N VAL A 279 0.19 -4.32 -5.79
CA VAL A 279 -0.68 -3.16 -6.01
C VAL A 279 -0.77 -2.92 -7.51
N HIS A 280 -1.90 -3.27 -8.12
CA HIS A 280 -2.04 -3.32 -9.59
C HIS A 280 -3.08 -2.33 -10.12
N ASN A 281 -2.68 -1.36 -10.94
CA ASN A 281 -3.57 -0.36 -11.56
C ASN A 281 -4.50 0.33 -10.55
N VAL A 282 -3.96 0.71 -9.39
CA VAL A 282 -4.79 1.23 -8.30
C VAL A 282 -5.09 2.72 -8.49
N ASN A 283 -6.38 3.06 -8.45
CA ASN A 283 -6.85 4.45 -8.48
C ASN A 283 -7.66 4.77 -7.22
N LEU A 284 -7.13 5.67 -6.38
CA LEU A 284 -7.74 6.10 -5.14
C LEU A 284 -8.25 7.53 -5.28
N THR A 285 -9.56 7.69 -5.41
CA THR A 285 -10.21 9.00 -5.46
C THR A 285 -10.93 9.27 -4.15
N GLY A 286 -10.36 10.13 -3.30
CA GLY A 286 -10.89 10.38 -1.95
C GLY A 286 -10.98 9.12 -1.08
N SER A 287 -10.11 8.14 -1.35
CA SER A 287 -10.06 6.83 -0.72
C SER A 287 -8.65 6.48 -0.28
N VAL A 288 -8.51 5.48 0.59
CA VAL A 288 -7.22 5.12 1.19
C VAL A 288 -6.89 3.65 1.05
N LEU A 289 -5.64 3.39 0.68
CA LEU A 289 -5.00 2.09 0.83
C LEU A 289 -3.90 2.19 1.91
N THR A 290 -4.02 1.38 2.94
CA THR A 290 -3.10 1.28 4.06
C THR A 290 -2.46 -0.10 4.10
N ILE A 291 -1.13 -0.15 4.09
CA ILE A 291 -0.33 -1.34 4.34
C ILE A 291 0.51 -1.04 5.58
N ALA A 292 0.19 -1.66 6.71
CA ALA A 292 0.79 -1.30 7.98
C ALA A 292 1.28 -2.53 8.77
N ARG A 293 2.48 -2.47 9.36
CA ARG A 293 3.04 -3.53 10.21
C ARG A 293 3.01 -4.92 9.56
N THR A 294 3.23 -4.96 8.26
CA THR A 294 3.22 -6.20 7.47
C THR A 294 4.65 -6.71 7.32
N HIS A 295 4.87 -7.99 7.63
CA HIS A 295 6.13 -8.67 7.39
C HIS A 295 6.06 -9.42 6.07
N VAL A 296 7.07 -9.22 5.22
CA VAL A 296 7.18 -9.87 3.92
C VAL A 296 8.51 -10.59 3.81
N ALA A 297 8.47 -11.88 3.53
CA ALA A 297 9.65 -12.73 3.39
C ALA A 297 9.64 -13.44 2.03
N ALA A 298 10.54 -13.03 1.12
CA ALA A 298 10.73 -13.66 -0.17
C ALA A 298 11.95 -14.58 -0.12
N VAL A 299 11.70 -15.87 0.08
CA VAL A 299 12.74 -16.90 0.21
C VAL A 299 13.08 -17.52 -1.15
N PHE A 300 12.11 -17.55 -2.08
CA PHE A 300 12.33 -17.96 -3.45
C PHE A 300 13.14 -16.91 -4.23
N GLY A 301 14.08 -17.36 -5.08
CA GLY A 301 14.88 -16.48 -5.93
C GLY A 301 14.01 -15.58 -6.81
N ASP A 302 14.38 -14.31 -6.95
CA ASP A 302 13.71 -13.27 -7.74
C ASP A 302 12.31 -12.82 -7.26
N ALA A 303 11.82 -13.32 -6.12
CA ALA A 303 10.56 -12.83 -5.56
C ALA A 303 10.73 -11.44 -4.91
N VAL A 304 9.80 -10.54 -5.21
CA VAL A 304 9.73 -9.17 -4.70
C VAL A 304 8.86 -9.16 -3.44
N GLY A 305 9.22 -8.31 -2.46
CA GLY A 305 8.37 -8.11 -1.29
C GLY A 305 7.03 -7.48 -1.68
N VAL A 306 7.07 -6.22 -2.11
CA VAL A 306 5.91 -5.48 -2.63
C VAL A 306 6.15 -5.07 -4.07
N LEU A 307 5.23 -5.42 -4.95
CA LEU A 307 5.24 -5.03 -6.36
C LEU A 307 4.13 -4.01 -6.62
N VAL A 308 4.49 -2.86 -7.16
CA VAL A 308 3.52 -1.88 -7.66
C VAL A 308 3.60 -1.89 -9.18
N VAL A 309 2.50 -2.20 -9.85
CA VAL A 309 2.47 -2.39 -11.30
C VAL A 309 1.26 -1.74 -11.95
N GLY A 310 1.43 -1.27 -13.19
CA GLY A 310 0.39 -0.57 -13.94
C GLY A 310 0.10 0.85 -13.44
N GLY A 311 0.68 1.22 -12.29
CA GLY A 311 0.68 2.57 -11.74
C GLY A 311 -0.30 2.76 -10.58
N VAL A 312 -0.09 3.87 -9.88
CA VAL A 312 -0.96 4.35 -8.80
C VAL A 312 -1.40 5.77 -9.12
N ALA A 313 -2.70 6.00 -9.07
CA ALA A 313 -3.33 7.32 -9.18
C ALA A 313 -4.00 7.67 -7.86
N LEU A 314 -3.68 8.84 -7.30
CA LEU A 314 -4.26 9.37 -6.08
C LEU A 314 -4.90 10.71 -6.40
N SER A 315 -6.19 10.87 -6.11
CA SER A 315 -6.90 12.12 -6.39
C SER A 315 -7.86 12.50 -5.28
N SER A 316 -8.17 13.79 -5.15
CA SER A 316 -9.26 14.30 -4.31
C SER A 316 -9.16 13.85 -2.84
N ARG A 317 -7.98 14.00 -2.22
CA ARG A 317 -7.63 13.48 -0.89
C ARG A 317 -7.46 11.96 -0.83
N GLY A 318 -7.07 11.34 -1.94
CA GLY A 318 -6.68 9.94 -2.00
C GLY A 318 -5.32 9.73 -1.35
N ALA A 319 -5.12 8.59 -0.68
CA ALA A 319 -3.86 8.31 0.00
C ALA A 319 -3.42 6.85 -0.13
N LEU A 320 -2.11 6.65 -0.33
CA LEU A 320 -1.45 5.36 -0.20
C LEU A 320 -0.42 5.46 0.93
N TYR A 321 -0.62 4.65 1.96
CA TYR A 321 0.23 4.59 3.14
C TYR A 321 0.88 3.23 3.27
N VAL A 322 2.21 3.22 3.36
CA VAL A 322 3.01 2.03 3.65
C VAL A 322 3.87 2.32 4.86
N ASP A 323 3.56 1.63 5.96
CA ASP A 323 4.21 1.86 7.25
C ASP A 323 4.61 0.59 7.98
N GLY A 324 5.79 0.62 8.59
CA GLY A 324 6.29 -0.52 9.34
C GLY A 324 6.37 -1.81 8.51
N LEU A 325 6.47 -1.71 7.19
CA LEU A 325 6.69 -2.85 6.31
C LEU A 325 8.09 -3.40 6.61
N SER A 326 8.18 -4.67 6.98
CA SER A 326 9.46 -5.35 7.16
C SER A 326 9.66 -6.33 6.02
N VAL A 327 10.56 -6.02 5.09
CA VAL A 327 10.88 -6.90 3.97
C VAL A 327 12.21 -7.60 4.18
N GLN A 328 12.20 -8.91 3.98
CA GLN A 328 13.39 -9.76 3.94
C GLN A 328 13.37 -10.59 2.66
N THR A 329 14.32 -10.34 1.78
CA THR A 329 14.48 -11.07 0.51
C THR A 329 15.84 -11.76 0.50
N ALA A 330 15.95 -12.98 -0.05
CA ALA A 330 17.23 -13.70 -0.09
C ALA A 330 18.15 -13.25 -1.25
N LEU A 331 17.56 -12.77 -2.35
CA LEU A 331 18.22 -12.24 -3.55
C LEU A 331 17.36 -11.18 -4.28
N GLY A 332 16.20 -10.82 -3.70
CA GLY A 332 15.13 -10.06 -4.35
C GLY A 332 15.11 -8.57 -4.01
N LEU A 333 14.18 -7.84 -4.64
CA LEU A 333 13.95 -6.42 -4.36
C LEU A 333 12.98 -6.26 -3.18
N CYS A 334 13.30 -5.38 -2.24
CA CYS A 334 12.40 -5.09 -1.11
C CYS A 334 11.06 -4.53 -1.58
N VAL A 335 11.11 -3.55 -2.49
CA VAL A 335 9.96 -3.01 -3.21
C VAL A 335 10.40 -2.86 -4.67
N SER A 336 9.61 -3.40 -5.59
CA SER A 336 9.78 -3.17 -7.03
C SER A 336 8.59 -2.39 -7.56
N VAL A 337 8.84 -1.41 -8.40
CA VAL A 337 7.80 -0.66 -9.08
C VAL A 337 8.07 -0.78 -10.57
N GLU A 338 7.21 -1.53 -11.27
CA GLU A 338 7.33 -1.77 -12.71
C GLU A 338 6.13 -1.18 -13.44
N GLY A 339 6.38 -0.50 -14.57
CA GLY A 339 5.31 -0.07 -15.47
C GLY A 339 4.73 1.31 -15.16
N GLY A 340 5.03 2.24 -16.06
CA GLY A 340 4.00 3.08 -16.63
C GLY A 340 3.76 2.59 -18.06
N VAL A 341 2.68 1.84 -18.28
CA VAL A 341 2.14 1.60 -19.62
C VAL A 341 0.80 2.32 -19.68
N THR A 342 0.84 3.57 -20.11
CA THR A 342 -0.33 4.18 -20.74
C THR A 342 -0.47 3.55 -22.11
N ALA A 343 -1.54 2.79 -22.31
CA ALA A 343 -2.09 2.55 -23.63
C ALA A 343 -3.58 2.93 -23.58
N SER A 344 -3.84 4.11 -24.17
CA SER A 344 -5.11 4.68 -24.66
C SER A 344 -6.32 4.67 -23.75
#